data_AF-A0A8T5U4G7-F1
#
_entry.id   AF-A0A8T5U4G7-F1
#
_cell.length_a   1.000
_cell.length_b   1.000
_cell.length_c   1.000
_cell.angle_alpha   90.00
_cell.angle_beta   90.00
_cell.angle_gamma   90.00
#
_symmetry.space_group_name_H-M   'P 1'
#
loop_
_entity.id
_entity.type
_entity.pdbx_description
1 polymer ?
#
loop_
_entity_poly.entity_id
_entity_poly.type
_entity_poly.pdbx_seq_one_letter_code
_entity_poly.pdbx_strand_id
1 'polypeptide(L)'
;MSEEKLAIHKRKVEAISEMVRNAYDNAKPGEYFSLKKASVSHMAPQPDNPIYSDKPIDVKSLTDIIEINTDTRTCIAEAGVTFVRLARETLKYGL
;
A
#
# COMPACT_ATOMS: atom_id res chain seq x y z
N MET A 1 -13.99 -14.34 -1.00
CA MET A 1 -12.89 -13.75 -1.78
C MET A 1 -12.86 -14.32 -3.20
N SER A 2 -12.85 -13.51 -4.27
CA SER A 2 -12.63 -14.05 -5.62
C SER A 2 -11.15 -14.41 -5.81
N GLU A 3 -10.84 -15.61 -6.27
CA GLU A 3 -9.45 -16.07 -6.50
C GLU A 3 -8.65 -15.12 -7.39
N GLU A 4 -9.30 -14.49 -8.38
CA GLU A 4 -8.70 -13.51 -9.28
C GLU A 4 -8.13 -12.29 -8.54
N LYS A 5 -8.91 -11.65 -7.66
CA LYS A 5 -8.46 -10.50 -6.87
C LYS A 5 -7.27 -10.85 -5.98
N LEU A 6 -7.28 -12.04 -5.36
CA LEU A 6 -6.15 -12.49 -4.56
C LEU A 6 -4.91 -12.70 -5.42
N ALA A 7 -5.05 -13.30 -6.61
CA ALA A 7 -3.95 -13.49 -7.53
C ALA A 7 -3.35 -12.15 -8.00
N ILE A 8 -4.19 -11.16 -8.30
CA ILE A 8 -3.76 -9.80 -8.64
C ILE A 8 -2.99 -9.17 -7.46
N HIS A 9 -3.56 -9.23 -6.25
CA HIS A 9 -2.91 -8.71 -5.06
C HIS A 9 -1.54 -9.35 -4.83
N LYS A 10 -1.45 -10.69 -4.91
CA LYS A 10 -0.18 -11.42 -4.77
C LYS A 10 0.87 -10.98 -5.79
N ARG A 11 0.50 -10.75 -7.05
CA ARG A 11 1.43 -10.23 -8.06
C ARG A 11 1.98 -8.84 -7.71
N LYS A 12 1.13 -7.95 -7.19
CA LYS A 12 1.58 -6.62 -6.72
C LYS A 12 2.54 -6.74 -5.54
N VAL A 13 2.21 -7.60 -4.58
CA VAL A 13 3.06 -7.86 -3.40
C VAL A 13 4.40 -8.48 -3.81
N GLU A 14 4.42 -9.39 -4.79
CA GLU A 14 5.66 -9.97 -5.29
C GLU A 14 6.57 -8.90 -5.91
N ALA A 15 6.02 -8.06 -6.79
CA ALA A 15 6.78 -6.95 -7.39
C ALA A 15 7.34 -5.98 -6.34
N ILE A 16 6.57 -5.67 -5.29
CA ILE A 16 7.04 -4.84 -4.17
C ILE A 16 8.12 -5.56 -3.37
N SER A 17 7.96 -6.86 -3.14
CA SER A 17 8.94 -7.67 -2.41
C SER A 17 10.28 -7.74 -3.15
N GLU A 18 10.26 -7.84 -4.48
CA GLU A 18 11.46 -7.73 -5.32
C GLU A 18 12.13 -6.36 -5.19
N MET A 19 11.36 -5.27 -5.20
CA MET A 19 11.91 -3.92 -4.97
C MET A 19 12.58 -3.80 -3.60
N VAL A 20 11.95 -4.35 -2.54
CA VAL A 20 12.52 -4.35 -1.19
C VAL A 20 13.80 -5.17 -1.12
N ARG A 21 13.82 -6.37 -1.70
CA ARG A 21 15.02 -7.22 -1.74
C ARG A 21 16.16 -6.53 -2.49
N ASN A 22 15.89 -5.98 -3.66
CA ASN A 22 16.89 -5.24 -4.44
C ASN A 22 17.40 -4.01 -3.68
N ALA A 23 16.54 -3.28 -2.97
CA ALA A 23 16.96 -2.14 -2.17
C ALA A 23 17.87 -2.57 -1.01
N TYR A 24 17.51 -3.66 -0.31
CA TYR A 24 18.31 -4.23 0.76
C TYR A 24 19.71 -4.69 0.28
N ASP A 25 19.77 -5.45 -0.82
CA ASP A 25 21.03 -5.99 -1.35
C ASP A 25 22.02 -4.89 -1.80
N ASN A 26 21.50 -3.72 -2.16
CA ASN A 26 22.30 -2.57 -2.61
C ASN A 26 22.46 -1.47 -1.55
N ALA A 27 21.93 -1.67 -0.34
CA ALA A 27 21.95 -0.68 0.73
C ALA A 27 23.35 -0.51 1.33
N LYS A 28 23.72 0.73 1.68
CA LYS A 28 24.89 1.01 2.52
C LYS A 28 24.49 1.12 3.99
N PRO A 29 25.41 0.88 4.95
CA PRO A 29 25.13 1.14 6.36
C PRO A 29 24.63 2.57 6.59
N GLY A 30 23.47 2.70 7.24
CA GLY A 30 22.81 3.98 7.50
C GLY A 30 21.91 4.49 6.39
N GLU A 31 21.82 3.80 5.24
CA GLU A 31 20.82 4.09 4.21
C GLU A 31 19.44 3.61 4.70
N TYR A 32 18.43 4.46 4.50
CA TYR A 32 17.04 4.18 4.83
C TYR A 32 16.19 4.33 3.56
N PHE A 33 15.03 3.70 3.57
CA PHE A 33 14.10 3.68 2.45
C PHE A 33 12.71 4.01 2.95
N SER A 34 12.01 4.89 2.25
CA SER A 34 10.60 5.16 2.48
C SER A 34 9.70 4.42 1.50
N LEU A 35 8.41 4.44 1.81
CA LEU A 35 7.38 3.97 0.91
C LEU A 35 6.78 5.15 0.16
N LYS A 36 6.84 5.08 -1.17
CA LYS A 36 6.10 5.99 -2.03
C LYS A 36 4.70 5.43 -2.25
N LYS A 37 3.76 5.95 -1.47
CA LYS A 37 2.35 5.59 -1.51
C LYS A 37 1.54 6.52 -2.42
N ALA A 38 0.32 6.09 -2.79
CA ALA A 38 -0.58 6.90 -3.62
C ALA A 38 -1.20 8.07 -2.83
N SER A 39 -1.35 7.92 -1.51
CA SER A 39 -1.85 8.98 -0.64
C SER A 39 -0.81 10.07 -0.39
N VAL A 40 -1.30 11.29 -0.22
CA VAL A 40 -0.45 12.44 0.12
C VAL A 40 0.09 12.32 1.55
N SER A 41 1.23 12.97 1.80
CA SER A 41 1.68 13.21 3.17
C SER A 41 0.76 14.24 3.82
N HIS A 42 0.30 13.95 5.05
CA HIS A 42 -0.40 14.92 5.89
C HIS A 42 0.57 15.77 6.72
N MET A 43 1.88 15.47 6.65
CA MET A 43 2.92 16.21 7.35
C MET A 43 3.42 17.35 6.47
N ALA A 44 3.67 18.51 7.09
CA ALA A 44 4.34 19.62 6.43
C ALA A 44 5.74 19.19 5.97
N PRO A 45 6.16 19.55 4.74
CA PRO A 45 7.50 19.22 4.27
C PRO A 45 8.57 19.81 5.19
N GLN A 46 9.49 18.96 5.62
CA GLN A 46 10.69 19.35 6.35
C GLN A 46 11.86 19.26 5.37
N PRO A 47 12.48 20.37 4.94
CA PRO A 47 13.46 20.37 3.84
C PRO A 47 14.67 19.46 4.06
N ASP A 48 15.04 19.26 5.32
CA ASP A 48 16.13 18.40 5.78
C ASP A 48 15.70 16.95 6.02
N ASN A 49 14.42 16.62 5.78
CA ASN A 49 13.94 15.27 6.01
C ASN A 49 14.60 14.31 5.02
N PRO A 50 15.29 13.28 5.54
CA PRO A 50 16.01 12.33 4.73
C PRO A 50 15.13 11.65 3.64
N ILE A 51 13.81 11.54 3.86
CA ILE A 51 12.81 11.01 2.92
C ILE A 51 12.78 11.70 1.54
N TYR A 52 13.22 12.95 1.42
CA TYR A 52 13.19 13.67 0.14
C TYR A 52 14.41 13.37 -0.75
N SER A 53 15.42 12.73 -0.18
CA SER A 53 16.66 12.32 -0.87
C SER A 53 16.80 10.81 -1.03
N ASP A 54 15.82 10.05 -0.56
CA ASP A 54 15.88 8.59 -0.55
C ASP A 54 15.50 7.95 -1.89
N LYS A 55 15.62 6.62 -1.95
CA LYS A 55 15.15 5.79 -3.07
C LYS A 55 13.89 5.06 -2.63
N PRO A 56 12.70 5.65 -2.80
CA PRO A 56 11.52 5.09 -2.18
C PRO A 56 11.04 3.83 -2.91
N ILE A 57 10.56 2.86 -2.13
CA ILE A 57 9.87 1.68 -2.65
C ILE A 57 8.48 2.11 -3.11
N ASP A 58 8.17 1.94 -4.40
CA ASP A 58 6.88 2.33 -4.95
C ASP A 58 5.81 1.30 -4.57
N VAL A 59 4.81 1.75 -3.81
CA VAL A 59 3.66 0.94 -3.39
C VAL A 59 2.34 1.54 -3.88
N LYS A 60 2.38 2.46 -4.85
CA LYS A 60 1.20 3.18 -5.35
C LYS A 60 0.14 2.29 -6.00
N SER A 61 0.53 1.11 -6.47
CA SER A 61 -0.38 0.16 -7.13
C SER A 61 -1.37 -0.52 -6.17
N LEU A 62 -1.07 -0.51 -4.86
CA LEU A 62 -1.88 -1.11 -3.80
C LEU A 62 -3.14 -0.27 -3.53
N THR A 63 -4.17 -0.38 -4.36
CA THR A 63 -5.37 0.49 -4.35
C THR A 63 -6.69 -0.27 -4.45
N ASP A 64 -6.72 -1.59 -4.26
CA ASP A 64 -7.92 -2.42 -4.40
C ASP A 64 -8.56 -2.86 -3.08
N ILE A 65 -9.88 -3.02 -3.10
CA ILE A 65 -10.62 -3.74 -2.06
C ILE A 65 -10.64 -5.22 -2.44
N ILE A 66 -9.99 -6.02 -1.60
CA ILE A 66 -9.75 -7.46 -1.82
C ILE A 66 -11.02 -8.23 -1.48
N GLU A 67 -11.60 -7.96 -0.31
CA GLU A 67 -12.76 -8.70 0.20
C GLU A 67 -13.60 -7.86 1.17
N ILE A 68 -14.92 -8.01 1.09
CA ILE A 68 -15.86 -7.58 2.13
C ILE A 68 -16.62 -8.83 2.55
N ASN A 69 -16.48 -9.21 3.81
CA ASN A 69 -17.18 -10.35 4.40
C ASN A 69 -18.24 -9.83 5.38
N THR A 70 -19.51 -10.07 5.04
CA THR A 70 -20.66 -9.60 5.82
C THR A 70 -20.89 -10.41 7.08
N ASP A 71 -20.53 -11.69 7.07
CA ASP A 71 -20.72 -12.60 8.21
C ASP A 71 -19.75 -12.24 9.35
N THR A 72 -18.49 -11.97 9.00
CA THR A 72 -17.45 -11.54 9.96
C THR A 72 -17.32 -10.03 10.08
N ARG A 73 -18.17 -9.26 9.37
CA ARG A 73 -18.17 -7.79 9.34
C ARG A 73 -16.78 -7.18 9.09
N THR A 74 -16.02 -7.77 8.17
CA THR A 74 -14.63 -7.41 7.89
C THR A 74 -14.46 -6.93 6.45
N CYS A 75 -13.69 -5.86 6.25
CA CYS A 75 -13.24 -5.39 4.94
C CYS A 75 -11.71 -5.49 4.86
N ILE A 76 -11.21 -6.27 3.90
CA ILE A 76 -9.79 -6.40 3.59
C ILE A 76 -9.50 -5.53 2.36
N ALA A 77 -8.63 -4.54 2.53
CA ALA A 77 -8.30 -3.56 1.51
C ALA A 77 -6.79 -3.30 1.46
N GLU A 78 -6.30 -2.95 0.27
CA GLU A 78 -4.93 -2.52 0.06
C GLU A 78 -4.67 -1.13 0.67
N ALA A 79 -3.44 -0.86 1.10
CA ALA A 79 -3.07 0.31 1.89
C ALA A 79 -3.32 1.67 1.22
N GLY A 80 -3.46 1.72 -0.11
CA GLY A 80 -3.76 2.92 -0.89
C GLY A 80 -5.23 3.12 -1.21
N VAL A 81 -6.14 2.24 -0.76
CA VAL A 81 -7.59 2.48 -0.88
C VAL A 81 -7.97 3.72 -0.08
N THR A 82 -8.66 4.66 -0.73
CA THR A 82 -9.15 5.87 -0.05
C THR A 82 -10.30 5.54 0.88
N PHE A 83 -10.40 6.26 2.00
CA PHE A 83 -11.49 6.07 2.96
C PHE A 83 -12.87 6.25 2.32
N VAL A 84 -13.02 7.23 1.41
CA VAL A 84 -14.27 7.46 0.67
C VAL A 84 -14.67 6.24 -0.15
N ARG A 85 -13.71 5.59 -0.84
CA ARG A 85 -13.99 4.37 -1.60
C ARG A 85 -14.32 3.21 -0.65
N LEU A 86 -13.56 3.05 0.42
CA LEU A 86 -13.81 2.00 1.42
C LEU A 86 -15.22 2.13 2.00
N ALA A 87 -15.58 3.29 2.54
CA ALA A 87 -16.90 3.54 3.13
C ALA A 87 -18.03 3.35 2.11
N ARG A 88 -17.87 3.85 0.89
CA ARG A 88 -18.89 3.67 -0.17
C ARG A 88 -19.15 2.20 -0.47
N GLU A 89 -18.11 1.37 -0.50
CA GLU A 89 -18.26 -0.05 -0.82
C GLU A 89 -18.79 -0.86 0.37
N THR A 90 -18.40 -0.54 1.61
CA THR A 90 -18.91 -1.25 2.81
C THR A 90 -20.35 -0.90 3.14
N LEU A 91 -20.75 0.37 2.98
CA LEU A 91 -22.11 0.83 3.28
C LEU A 91 -23.19 0.15 2.41
N LYS A 92 -22.83 -0.37 1.22
CA LYS A 92 -23.75 -1.19 0.38
C LYS A 92 -24.25 -2.44 1.12
N TYR A 93 -23.52 -2.89 2.12
CA TYR A 93 -23.83 -4.05 2.94
C TYR A 93 -24.24 -3.68 4.38
N GLY A 94 -24.43 -2.39 4.67
CA GLY A 94 -24.73 -1.91 6.03
C GLY A 94 -23.56 -2.05 7.02
N LEU A 95 -22.33 -2.07 6.50
CA LEU A 95 -21.08 -2.15 7.28
C LEU A 95 -20.40 -0.79 7.43
#